data_AF-A0A2V8G2S6-F1
#
_entry.id   AF-A0A2V8G2S6-F1
#
_cell.length_a   1.000
_cell.length_b   1.000
_cell.length_c   1.000
_cell.angle_alpha   90.00
_cell.angle_beta   90.00
_cell.angle_gamma   90.00
#
_symmetry.space_group_name_H-M   'P 1'
#
loop_
_entity.id
_entity.type
_entity.pdbx_description
1 polymer ?
#
loop_
_entity_poly.entity_id
_entity_poly.type
_entity_poly.pdbx_seq_one_letter_code
_entity_poly.pdbx_strand_id
1 'polypeptide(L)'
;MFVGGFADVAGNLVLPFGSTFTTGTAATDTGPLVVSAFTPANGTQNVPVNSTVVVRFNKAVSPVTVNTNTIVVSYAGVSHVAGAYAVSGGTVTFTPASPFPGNTSISVQVTGVQDLIGNSNGFASASFVTAAVADTTPPEVASVTPADGSGDVGLNAQVVVTFSESLNPATVSNNTFALFANGIRIGNIASVSADNRTVVLSGGTLPAASLISLVITSAVRDLAGNALADFVSGFTTEDAPDTSRPSIVSQRPANGASGVSAASGIVLFVSEPLNPATVGAAIHVSQNGVLVDGTAQVTGNGQVIQFQPAVAWAPNALIQVFLDGNAQDLQGNALNSYQSSFRIAVDPQTAAPVATAVSPAYGSQNVPLNPSIAVGYNQPLDPATVNTSTVSLNGPAGRVNASVGLDSTGMVIRILPVDASNNRVDLAPNAFYYYQTNGIRGTNGVAAQNSGYWYFYTGTARDATAPTVRAITPPAGSTNVGDNARIVVRFSEPLNPLTVNNGTIAVTGATAVTGSFSFAIQNKDVYLEPYAPARRSRSRSRA
;
A
#
# COMPACT_ATOMS: atom_id res chain seq x y z
N MET A 1 30.21 42.71 6.93
CA MET A 1 29.80 41.44 6.31
C MET A 1 28.29 41.32 6.41
N PHE A 2 27.63 40.76 5.40
CA PHE A 2 26.19 40.49 5.38
C PHE A 2 25.98 39.01 5.06
N VAL A 3 25.08 38.34 5.78
CA VAL A 3 24.72 36.93 5.62
C VAL A 3 23.20 36.82 5.59
N GLY A 4 22.62 36.24 4.53
CA GLY A 4 21.18 36.01 4.43
C GLY A 4 20.76 35.57 3.03
N GLY A 5 19.54 35.06 2.88
CA GLY A 5 18.93 34.72 1.58
C GLY A 5 19.00 33.24 1.16
N PHE A 6 19.27 32.32 2.07
CA PHE A 6 19.30 30.87 1.83
C PHE A 6 18.54 30.08 2.91
N ALA A 7 18.13 28.85 2.62
CA ALA A 7 17.26 28.02 3.48
C ALA A 7 17.96 26.76 4.03
N ASP A 8 17.42 26.17 5.11
CA ASP A 8 17.81 24.84 5.60
C ASP A 8 17.21 23.69 4.76
N VAL A 9 17.53 22.44 5.12
CA VAL A 9 17.06 21.22 4.41
C VAL A 9 15.53 21.06 4.46
N ALA A 10 14.86 21.70 5.42
CA ALA A 10 13.40 21.73 5.55
C ALA A 10 12.75 22.97 4.90
N GLY A 11 13.54 23.85 4.28
CA GLY A 11 13.06 25.06 3.59
C GLY A 11 12.94 26.31 4.47
N ASN A 12 13.42 26.30 5.71
CA ASN A 12 13.38 27.47 6.59
C ASN A 12 14.47 28.48 6.21
N LEU A 13 14.10 29.72 5.89
CA LEU A 13 15.04 30.78 5.51
C LEU A 13 15.88 31.25 6.71
N VAL A 14 17.18 31.42 6.48
CA VAL A 14 18.10 32.04 7.45
C VAL A 14 17.77 33.51 7.61
N LEU A 15 17.60 33.94 8.87
CA LEU A 15 17.41 35.35 9.23
C LEU A 15 18.63 36.19 8.79
N PRO A 16 18.44 37.32 8.07
CA PRO A 16 19.54 38.18 7.67
C PRO A 16 20.33 38.71 8.87
N PHE A 17 21.65 38.62 8.78
CA PHE A 17 22.60 39.09 9.78
C PHE A 17 23.63 40.02 9.15
N GLY A 18 23.90 41.16 9.79
CA GLY A 18 24.90 42.14 9.39
C GLY A 18 25.93 42.37 10.49
N SER A 19 27.20 42.49 10.11
CA SER A 19 28.30 42.86 11.01
C SER A 19 29.23 43.90 10.38
N THR A 20 29.86 44.74 11.20
CA THR A 20 30.87 45.73 10.79
C THR A 20 32.18 45.49 11.54
N PHE A 21 33.32 45.73 10.90
CA PHE A 21 34.64 45.68 11.52
C PHE A 21 35.51 46.82 10.98
N THR A 22 36.53 47.22 11.74
CA THR A 22 37.51 48.24 11.35
C THR A 22 38.88 47.61 11.26
N THR A 23 39.58 47.80 10.14
CA THR A 23 40.97 47.31 9.96
C THR A 23 41.97 48.29 10.57
N GLY A 24 43.01 47.78 11.24
CA GLY A 24 44.12 48.61 11.73
C GLY A 24 45.06 49.08 10.60
N THR A 25 45.97 50.00 10.92
CA THR A 25 46.99 50.56 10.00
C THR A 25 48.32 49.78 9.98
N ALA A 26 48.47 48.73 10.80
CA ALA A 26 49.70 47.97 10.93
C ALA A 26 49.82 46.85 9.89
N ALA A 27 51.00 46.71 9.28
CA ALA A 27 51.35 45.59 8.42
C ALA A 27 51.59 44.32 9.26
N THR A 28 50.85 43.25 8.94
CA THR A 28 51.04 41.84 9.38
C THR A 28 51.35 41.62 10.86
N ASP A 29 50.34 41.17 11.62
CA ASP A 29 50.56 40.65 12.96
C ASP A 29 51.32 39.31 12.90
N THR A 30 52.49 39.23 13.55
CA THR A 30 53.32 38.01 13.62
C THR A 30 53.65 37.59 15.07
N GLY A 31 53.12 38.29 16.07
CA GLY A 31 53.41 37.98 17.47
C GLY A 31 52.61 36.76 17.97
N PRO A 32 53.17 35.89 18.83
CA PRO A 32 52.46 34.72 19.32
C PRO A 32 51.22 35.11 20.15
N LEU A 33 50.18 34.27 20.08
CA LEU A 33 49.05 34.35 20.99
C LEU A 33 49.44 33.72 22.34
N VAL A 34 49.29 34.47 23.44
CA VAL A 34 49.70 34.04 24.78
C VAL A 34 48.62 34.36 25.79
N VAL A 35 48.39 33.44 26.73
CA VAL A 35 47.54 33.70 27.91
C VAL A 35 48.30 34.66 28.84
N SER A 36 47.73 35.84 29.03
CA SER A 36 48.28 36.91 29.87
C SER A 36 47.82 36.85 31.32
N ALA A 37 46.62 36.31 31.59
CA ALA A 37 46.09 36.18 32.95
C ALA A 37 44.96 35.14 33.03
N PHE A 38 44.79 34.60 34.24
CA PHE A 38 43.63 33.82 34.67
C PHE A 38 42.90 34.57 35.80
N THR A 39 41.58 34.46 35.85
CA THR A 39 40.76 34.84 36.99
C THR A 39 39.74 33.75 37.26
N PRO A 40 39.72 33.09 38.43
CA PRO A 40 40.63 33.26 39.56
C PRO A 40 42.11 33.06 39.19
N ALA A 41 43.01 33.77 39.89
CA ALA A 41 44.44 33.64 39.66
C ALA A 41 44.93 32.25 40.10
N ASN A 42 46.02 31.77 39.52
CA ASN A 42 46.59 30.47 39.88
C ASN A 42 46.92 30.38 41.38
N GLY A 43 46.48 29.30 42.02
CA GLY A 43 46.64 29.02 43.46
C GLY A 43 45.63 29.72 44.38
N THR A 44 44.67 30.50 43.86
CA THR A 44 43.69 31.23 44.68
C THR A 44 42.88 30.27 45.55
N GLN A 45 42.66 30.63 46.81
CA GLN A 45 41.86 29.87 47.78
C GLN A 45 40.51 30.53 48.04
N ASN A 46 39.54 29.79 48.56
CA ASN A 46 38.22 30.27 48.97
C ASN A 46 37.45 31.00 47.85
N VAL A 47 37.60 30.57 46.61
CA VAL A 47 36.87 31.12 45.47
C VAL A 47 35.37 30.78 45.61
N PRO A 48 34.44 31.74 45.47
CA PRO A 48 33.01 31.44 45.48
C PRO A 48 32.65 30.35 44.45
N VAL A 49 31.80 29.40 44.84
CA VAL A 49 31.41 28.26 43.99
C VAL A 49 30.73 28.67 42.69
N ASN A 50 30.12 29.85 42.63
CA ASN A 50 29.49 30.42 41.44
C ASN A 50 30.42 31.32 40.60
N SER A 51 31.73 31.31 40.87
CA SER A 51 32.69 32.14 40.14
C SER A 51 32.83 31.68 38.68
N THR A 52 32.93 32.64 37.76
CA THR A 52 33.33 32.36 36.37
C THR A 52 34.84 32.19 36.27
N VAL A 53 35.30 31.44 35.25
CA VAL A 53 36.72 31.37 34.87
C VAL A 53 36.95 32.32 33.70
N VAL A 54 37.84 33.30 33.85
CA VAL A 54 38.23 34.26 32.82
C VAL A 54 39.67 34.00 32.40
N VAL A 55 39.88 33.79 31.10
CA VAL A 55 41.18 33.65 30.46
C VAL A 55 41.41 34.89 29.60
N ARG A 56 42.46 35.65 29.88
CA ARG A 56 42.79 36.86 29.12
C ARG A 56 44.02 36.63 28.27
N PHE A 57 43.90 36.82 26.97
CA PHE A 57 44.96 36.73 26.00
C PHE A 57 45.56 38.11 25.72
N ASN A 58 46.79 38.15 25.19
CA ASN A 58 47.45 39.39 24.80
C ASN A 58 46.81 40.08 23.57
N LYS A 59 45.94 39.38 22.83
CA LYS A 59 45.29 39.84 21.59
C LYS A 59 43.90 39.25 21.43
N ALA A 60 43.14 39.76 20.46
CA ALA A 60 41.82 39.22 20.13
C ALA A 60 41.89 37.77 19.67
N VAL A 61 40.99 36.92 20.18
CA VAL A 61 40.91 35.50 19.83
C VAL A 61 39.77 35.24 18.86
N SER A 62 39.90 34.17 18.07
CA SER A 62 38.87 33.69 17.17
C SER A 62 37.81 32.89 17.95
N PRO A 63 36.56 33.37 18.05
CA PRO A 63 35.53 32.72 18.86
C PRO A 63 35.22 31.28 18.42
N VAL A 64 35.38 30.95 17.14
CA VAL A 64 35.11 29.61 16.60
C VAL A 64 36.11 28.56 17.08
N THR A 65 37.27 28.98 17.58
CA THR A 65 38.28 28.07 18.14
C THR A 65 38.13 27.87 19.63
N VAL A 66 37.26 28.62 20.30
CA VAL A 66 37.02 28.51 21.75
C VAL A 66 35.93 27.47 22.00
N ASN A 67 36.30 26.35 22.59
CA ASN A 67 35.38 25.28 22.99
C ASN A 67 35.95 24.48 24.17
N THR A 68 35.22 23.43 24.58
CA THR A 68 35.55 22.55 25.69
C THR A 68 36.90 21.84 25.55
N ASN A 69 37.42 21.65 24.32
CA ASN A 69 38.72 21.01 24.09
C ASN A 69 39.90 21.99 24.14
N THR A 70 39.66 23.29 23.90
CA THR A 70 40.73 24.30 23.87
C THR A 70 40.88 25.04 25.19
N ILE A 71 39.80 25.12 25.97
CA ILE A 71 39.81 25.63 27.35
C ILE A 71 39.09 24.60 28.21
N VAL A 72 39.86 23.68 28.78
CA VAL A 72 39.38 22.58 29.60
C VAL A 72 39.30 23.05 31.05
N VAL A 73 38.10 23.03 31.63
CA VAL A 73 37.89 23.21 33.08
C VAL A 73 37.57 21.85 33.68
N SER A 74 38.35 21.41 34.67
CA SER A 74 38.31 20.05 35.22
C SER A 74 38.58 20.02 36.72
N TYR A 75 38.30 18.89 37.36
CA TYR A 75 38.75 18.56 38.73
C TYR A 75 38.75 17.05 38.92
N ALA A 76 39.07 16.57 40.13
CA ALA A 76 39.17 15.13 40.39
C ALA A 76 37.88 14.39 40.02
N GLY A 77 37.99 13.43 39.08
CA GLY A 77 36.86 12.63 38.58
C GLY A 77 36.09 13.25 37.42
N VAL A 78 36.41 14.48 37.00
CA VAL A 78 35.66 15.24 35.98
C VAL A 78 36.62 15.89 34.99
N SER A 79 36.65 15.38 33.76
CA SER A 79 37.54 15.87 32.71
C SER A 79 37.09 17.18 32.08
N HIS A 80 35.78 17.43 32.01
CA HIS A 80 35.21 18.68 31.51
C HIS A 80 33.98 19.07 32.34
N VAL A 81 33.99 20.28 32.89
CA VAL A 81 32.84 20.90 33.54
C VAL A 81 31.94 21.55 32.49
N ALA A 82 30.63 21.31 32.56
CA ALA A 82 29.68 21.99 31.68
C ALA A 82 29.62 23.49 31.97
N GLY A 83 29.56 24.30 30.92
CA GLY A 83 29.43 25.75 31.03
C GLY A 83 29.44 26.44 29.67
N ALA A 84 29.19 27.74 29.69
CA ALA A 84 29.13 28.58 28.49
C ALA A 84 30.41 29.40 28.33
N TYR A 85 30.93 29.46 27.11
CA TYR A 85 32.06 30.33 26.75
C TYR A 85 31.54 31.60 26.09
N ALA A 86 31.99 32.75 26.58
CA ALA A 86 31.76 34.06 25.97
C ALA A 86 33.10 34.68 25.59
N VAL A 87 33.21 35.15 24.35
CA VAL A 87 34.43 35.79 23.83
C VAL A 87 34.18 37.28 23.62
N SER A 88 35.05 38.11 24.19
CA SER A 88 35.06 39.56 23.99
C SER A 88 36.48 40.05 23.74
N GLY A 89 36.82 40.29 22.47
CA GLY A 89 38.18 40.61 22.05
C GLY A 89 39.15 39.50 22.45
N GLY A 90 40.11 39.82 23.32
CA GLY A 90 41.09 38.86 23.85
C GLY A 90 40.68 38.18 25.16
N THR A 91 39.45 38.36 25.62
CA THR A 91 38.97 37.78 26.88
C THR A 91 38.00 36.65 26.58
N VAL A 92 38.22 35.49 27.20
CA VAL A 92 37.28 34.37 27.21
C VAL A 92 36.77 34.17 28.62
N THR A 93 35.45 34.22 28.79
CA THR A 93 34.78 33.92 30.07
C THR A 93 34.04 32.60 29.95
N PHE A 94 34.41 31.63 30.78
CA PHE A 94 33.68 30.40 31.02
C PHE A 94 32.77 30.59 32.26
N THR A 95 31.47 30.42 32.05
CA THR A 95 30.47 30.43 33.12
C THR A 95 30.01 28.99 33.35
N PRO A 96 30.31 28.38 34.51
CA PRO A 96 29.89 27.01 34.77
C PRO A 96 28.36 26.93 34.81
N ALA A 97 27.79 25.83 34.31
CA ALA A 97 26.35 25.65 34.19
C ALA A 97 25.67 25.42 35.56
N SER A 98 26.40 24.81 36.50
CA SER A 98 26.06 24.70 37.93
C SER A 98 27.26 25.19 38.76
N PRO A 99 27.04 25.59 40.04
CA PRO A 99 28.14 25.96 40.92
C PRO A 99 29.23 24.87 40.98
N PHE A 100 30.49 25.28 41.03
CA PHE A 100 31.58 24.33 41.29
C PHE A 100 31.38 23.65 42.66
N PRO A 101 31.82 22.39 42.84
CA PRO A 101 31.73 21.75 44.14
C PRO A 101 32.55 22.50 45.19
N GLY A 102 32.08 22.51 46.44
CA GLY A 102 32.80 23.15 47.54
C GLY A 102 34.12 22.46 47.89
N ASN A 103 35.07 23.23 48.43
CA ASN A 103 36.38 22.74 48.88
C ASN A 103 37.13 21.87 47.84
N THR A 104 37.01 22.24 46.56
CA THR A 104 37.49 21.44 45.43
C THR A 104 38.53 22.21 44.63
N SER A 105 39.62 21.53 44.26
CA SER A 105 40.65 22.08 43.36
C SER A 105 40.16 22.00 41.92
N ILE A 106 39.82 23.16 41.35
CA ILE A 106 39.48 23.32 39.95
C ILE A 106 40.74 23.59 39.15
N SER A 107 40.89 22.92 38.01
CA SER A 107 42.00 23.05 37.07
C SER A 107 41.49 23.63 35.75
N VAL A 108 42.23 24.58 35.20
CA VAL A 108 41.95 25.22 33.92
C VAL A 108 43.17 24.99 33.03
N GLN A 109 42.97 24.38 31.87
CA GLN A 109 44.02 24.15 30.88
C GLN A 109 43.61 24.82 29.56
N VAL A 110 44.54 25.54 28.95
CA VAL A 110 44.30 26.32 27.74
C VAL A 110 45.35 25.95 26.70
N THR A 111 44.90 25.45 25.56
CA THR A 111 45.77 25.07 24.43
C THR A 111 44.98 25.08 23.12
N GLY A 112 45.60 25.50 22.02
CA GLY A 112 44.98 25.45 20.69
C GLY A 112 43.89 26.49 20.40
N VAL A 113 43.64 27.45 21.29
CA VAL A 113 42.88 28.68 20.96
C VAL A 113 43.68 29.47 19.94
N GLN A 114 43.03 30.00 18.90
CA GLN A 114 43.69 30.76 17.83
C GLN A 114 43.32 32.25 17.86
N ASP A 115 44.21 33.09 17.35
CA ASP A 115 43.90 34.49 17.06
C ASP A 115 43.13 34.63 15.73
N LEU A 116 42.82 35.86 15.33
CA LEU A 116 42.05 36.13 14.10
C LEU A 116 42.79 35.81 12.79
N ILE A 117 44.09 35.50 12.85
CA ILE A 117 44.92 35.14 11.68
C ILE A 117 45.44 33.70 11.74
N GLY A 118 45.05 32.92 12.76
CA GLY A 118 45.29 31.48 12.88
C GLY A 118 46.48 31.08 13.75
N ASN A 119 47.12 31.99 14.50
CA ASN A 119 48.19 31.59 15.42
C ASN A 119 47.59 30.97 16.70
N SER A 120 48.00 29.75 17.02
CA SER A 120 47.58 29.06 18.24
C SER A 120 48.37 29.49 19.47
N ASN A 121 47.71 29.50 20.63
CA ASN A 121 48.42 29.65 21.91
C ASN A 121 49.21 28.38 22.28
N GLY A 122 50.35 28.56 22.95
CA GLY A 122 51.04 27.47 23.65
C GLY A 122 50.31 27.06 24.94
N PHE A 123 50.61 25.89 25.49
CA PHE A 123 49.97 25.37 26.71
C PHE A 123 50.09 26.35 27.88
N ALA A 124 48.96 26.67 28.51
CA ALA A 124 48.89 27.44 29.75
C ALA A 124 47.91 26.78 30.71
N SER A 125 48.15 26.90 32.02
CA SER A 125 47.25 26.36 33.03
C SER A 125 47.18 27.23 34.29
N ALA A 126 46.08 27.08 35.01
CA ALA A 126 45.89 27.61 36.36
C ALA A 126 45.03 26.65 37.17
N SER A 127 45.15 26.69 38.49
CA SER A 127 44.23 26.03 39.40
C SER A 127 43.78 26.97 40.51
N PHE A 128 42.63 26.69 41.11
CA PHE A 128 42.12 27.40 42.29
C PHE A 128 41.27 26.46 43.15
N VAL A 129 41.08 26.81 44.42
CA VAL A 129 40.27 26.03 45.37
C VAL A 129 39.01 26.81 45.72
N THR A 130 37.85 26.17 45.58
CA THR A 130 36.55 26.76 45.91
C THR A 130 36.32 26.84 47.43
N ALA A 131 35.48 27.78 47.85
CA ALA A 131 35.02 27.89 49.24
C ALA A 131 34.23 26.64 49.65
N ALA A 132 34.15 26.35 50.94
CA ALA A 132 33.41 25.22 51.49
C ALA A 132 31.89 25.51 51.54
N VAL A 133 31.26 25.62 50.37
CA VAL A 133 29.80 25.71 50.22
C VAL A 133 29.32 24.46 49.48
N ALA A 134 28.36 23.74 50.06
CA ALA A 134 27.78 22.57 49.42
C ALA A 134 26.82 23.00 48.31
N ASP A 135 26.93 22.37 47.14
CA ASP A 135 25.89 22.44 46.12
C ASP A 135 24.78 21.46 46.51
N THR A 136 23.55 21.96 46.57
CA THR A 136 22.35 21.21 46.97
C THR A 136 21.30 21.16 45.86
N THR A 137 21.64 21.57 44.64
CA THR A 137 20.71 21.61 43.51
C THR A 137 20.76 20.27 42.77
N PRO A 138 19.65 19.51 42.68
CA PRO A 138 19.63 18.28 41.90
C PRO A 138 19.76 18.53 40.39
N PRO A 139 20.30 17.57 39.62
CA PRO A 139 20.19 17.61 38.17
C PRO A 139 18.73 17.44 37.74
N GLU A 140 18.35 18.09 36.65
CA GLU A 140 17.02 18.00 36.02
C GLU A 140 17.18 17.58 34.55
N VAL A 141 16.14 16.97 33.97
CA VAL A 141 16.12 16.72 32.52
C VAL A 141 15.70 18.01 31.81
N ALA A 142 16.64 18.62 31.09
CA ALA A 142 16.40 19.84 30.32
C ALA A 142 15.65 19.56 29.00
N SER A 143 15.93 18.43 28.35
CA SER A 143 15.20 18.01 27.14
C SER A 143 15.34 16.53 26.87
N VAL A 144 14.32 15.95 26.24
CA VAL A 144 14.32 14.59 25.68
C VAL A 144 13.90 14.63 24.22
N THR A 145 14.58 13.86 23.37
CA THR A 145 14.23 13.64 21.97
C THR A 145 14.21 12.14 21.70
N PRO A 146 13.15 11.56 21.10
CA PRO A 146 11.86 12.20 20.78
C PRO A 146 11.18 12.82 22.01
N ALA A 147 10.38 13.85 21.78
CA ALA A 147 9.67 14.54 22.86
C ALA A 147 8.58 13.64 23.47
N ASP A 148 8.25 13.89 24.73
CA ASP A 148 7.23 13.12 25.44
C ASP A 148 5.87 13.20 24.74
N GLY A 149 5.22 12.04 24.57
CA GLY A 149 3.96 11.89 23.87
C GLY A 149 4.02 12.01 22.35
N SER A 150 5.21 12.11 21.74
CA SER A 150 5.33 12.13 20.28
C SER A 150 4.85 10.82 19.64
N GLY A 151 4.20 10.93 18.48
CA GLY A 151 3.75 9.79 17.67
C GLY A 151 4.49 9.72 16.34
N ASP A 152 4.29 8.61 15.63
CA ASP A 152 4.88 8.34 14.31
C ASP A 152 6.39 8.57 14.26
N VAL A 153 7.08 8.23 15.36
CA VAL A 153 8.53 8.35 15.42
C VAL A 153 9.17 7.28 14.53
N GLY A 154 10.05 7.71 13.63
CA GLY A 154 10.74 6.83 12.70
C GLY A 154 11.53 5.72 13.39
N LEU A 155 11.56 4.53 12.80
CA LEU A 155 12.15 3.34 13.45
C LEU A 155 13.65 3.41 13.73
N ASN A 156 14.36 4.38 13.13
CA ASN A 156 15.80 4.61 13.37
C ASN A 156 16.08 5.84 14.26
N ALA A 157 15.06 6.38 14.93
CA ALA A 157 15.23 7.52 15.83
C ALA A 157 16.14 7.16 17.01
N GLN A 158 17.04 8.09 17.36
CA GLN A 158 17.85 7.99 18.57
C GLN A 158 17.13 8.64 19.74
N VAL A 159 17.31 8.09 20.95
CA VAL A 159 16.81 8.72 22.16
C VAL A 159 17.93 9.52 22.80
N VAL A 160 17.77 10.84 22.89
CA VAL A 160 18.77 11.79 23.40
C VAL A 160 18.18 12.52 24.59
N VAL A 161 18.90 12.53 25.70
CA VAL A 161 18.52 13.22 26.94
C VAL A 161 19.60 14.24 27.28
N THR A 162 19.21 15.48 27.52
CA THR A 162 20.10 16.55 27.99
C THR A 162 19.68 16.97 29.39
N PHE A 163 20.65 17.10 30.30
CA PHE A 163 20.43 17.45 31.69
C PHE A 163 20.68 18.94 31.97
N SER A 164 20.28 19.44 33.14
CA SER A 164 20.51 20.82 33.61
C SER A 164 21.95 21.08 34.02
N GLU A 165 22.74 20.02 34.26
CA GLU A 165 24.12 20.07 34.72
C GLU A 165 24.90 18.78 34.41
N SER A 166 26.21 18.78 34.68
CA SER A 166 27.06 17.61 34.47
C SER A 166 26.71 16.49 35.44
N LEU A 167 26.51 15.29 34.91
CA LEU A 167 26.29 14.09 35.71
C LEU A 167 27.61 13.49 36.18
N ASN A 168 27.58 12.78 37.31
CA ASN A 168 28.67 11.90 37.72
C ASN A 168 28.71 10.66 36.81
N PRO A 169 29.76 10.49 35.99
CA PRO A 169 29.84 9.39 35.03
C PRO A 169 29.76 8.00 35.68
N ALA A 170 30.19 7.86 36.93
CA ALA A 170 30.12 6.59 37.66
C ALA A 170 28.68 6.15 37.99
N THR A 171 27.71 7.07 37.92
CA THR A 171 26.29 6.80 38.16
C THR A 171 25.46 6.65 36.88
N VAL A 172 26.06 6.91 35.72
CA VAL A 172 25.42 6.80 34.41
C VAL A 172 25.70 5.42 33.83
N SER A 173 24.69 4.54 33.83
CA SER A 173 24.83 3.15 33.38
C SER A 173 23.50 2.59 32.86
N ASN A 174 23.55 1.41 32.25
CA ASN A 174 22.34 0.70 31.82
C ASN A 174 21.43 0.27 32.98
N ASN A 175 21.87 0.35 34.24
CA ASN A 175 20.99 0.11 35.40
C ASN A 175 20.23 1.37 35.83
N THR A 176 20.73 2.54 35.47
CA THR A 176 20.13 3.84 35.82
C THR A 176 19.41 4.49 34.65
N PHE A 177 19.66 4.01 33.44
CA PHE A 177 18.99 4.38 32.19
C PHE A 177 18.46 3.13 31.48
N ALA A 178 17.20 3.14 31.09
CA ALA A 178 16.58 2.05 30.33
C ALA A 178 15.58 2.56 29.31
N LEU A 179 15.57 1.93 28.12
CA LEU A 179 14.47 2.01 27.18
C LEU A 179 13.63 0.75 27.29
N PHE A 180 12.33 0.87 27.07
CA PHE A 180 11.39 -0.24 27.00
C PHE A 180 10.55 -0.12 25.75
N ALA A 181 10.32 -1.22 25.04
CA ALA A 181 9.28 -1.32 24.01
C ALA A 181 8.16 -2.21 24.56
N ASN A 182 6.97 -1.64 24.74
CA ASN A 182 5.80 -2.35 25.27
C ASN A 182 6.11 -3.13 26.58
N GLY A 183 6.91 -2.53 27.47
CA GLY A 183 7.32 -3.11 28.75
C GLY A 183 8.52 -4.07 28.70
N ILE A 184 9.05 -4.39 27.52
CA ILE A 184 10.27 -5.19 27.36
C ILE A 184 11.48 -4.26 27.26
N ARG A 185 12.49 -4.46 28.11
CA ARG A 185 13.70 -3.62 28.11
C ARG A 185 14.44 -3.77 26.78
N ILE A 186 14.70 -2.66 26.12
CA ILE A 186 15.46 -2.55 24.87
C ILE A 186 16.63 -1.58 25.03
N GLY A 187 17.63 -1.71 24.17
CA GLY A 187 18.70 -0.74 24.02
C GLY A 187 19.67 -0.59 25.20
N ASN A 188 20.64 0.28 24.98
CA ASN A 188 21.71 0.64 25.91
C ASN A 188 22.15 2.08 25.69
N ILE A 189 22.88 2.62 26.66
CA ILE A 189 23.63 3.87 26.47
C ILE A 189 24.61 3.65 25.32
N ALA A 190 24.53 4.53 24.32
CA ALA A 190 25.41 4.55 23.15
C ALA A 190 26.59 5.50 23.37
N SER A 191 26.35 6.68 23.95
CA SER A 191 27.40 7.65 24.26
C SER A 191 26.98 8.63 25.34
N VAL A 192 27.97 9.22 26.00
CA VAL A 192 27.82 10.36 26.91
C VAL A 192 28.70 11.49 26.38
N SER A 193 28.20 12.73 26.39
CA SER A 193 28.99 13.90 25.95
C SER A 193 30.18 14.16 26.87
N ALA A 194 31.22 14.83 26.35
CA ALA A 194 32.45 15.09 27.10
C ALA A 194 32.24 15.89 28.41
N ASP A 195 31.22 16.75 28.44
CA ASP A 195 30.78 17.54 29.60
C ASP A 195 29.77 16.81 30.51
N ASN A 196 29.49 15.53 30.24
CA ASN A 196 28.60 14.65 30.97
C ASN A 196 27.15 15.15 31.11
N ARG A 197 26.68 15.98 30.17
CA ARG A 197 25.34 16.58 30.20
C ARG A 197 24.36 15.94 29.22
N THR A 198 24.84 15.22 28.20
CA THR A 198 24.01 14.58 27.18
C THR A 198 24.25 13.08 27.19
N VAL A 199 23.18 12.31 27.32
CA VAL A 199 23.19 10.84 27.23
C VAL A 199 22.39 10.43 26.00
N VAL A 200 23.03 9.68 25.10
CA VAL A 200 22.38 9.10 23.93
C VAL A 200 22.15 7.62 24.19
N LEU A 201 20.93 7.16 24.01
CA LEU A 201 20.55 5.76 24.07
C LEU A 201 20.23 5.26 22.66
N SER A 202 20.65 4.03 22.36
CA SER A 202 20.32 3.35 21.11
C SER A 202 19.58 2.05 21.42
N GLY A 203 18.43 1.88 20.77
CA GLY A 203 17.70 0.60 20.70
C GLY A 203 18.07 -0.25 19.49
N GLY A 204 19.00 0.21 18.64
CA GLY A 204 19.05 -0.24 17.25
C GLY A 204 17.85 0.29 16.47
N THR A 205 17.28 -0.53 15.58
CA THR A 205 15.99 -0.25 14.95
C THR A 205 14.88 -0.50 15.98
N LEU A 206 14.12 0.54 16.30
CA LEU A 206 12.98 0.47 17.20
C LEU A 206 11.87 -0.40 16.58
N PRO A 207 11.14 -1.19 17.39
CA PRO A 207 9.99 -1.95 16.90
C PRO A 207 8.90 -1.02 16.35
N ALA A 208 8.26 -1.41 15.26
CA ALA A 208 7.12 -0.68 14.71
C ALA A 208 5.87 -0.74 15.62
N ALA A 209 4.98 0.24 15.47
CA ALA A 209 3.69 0.32 16.15
C ALA A 209 3.78 0.08 17.67
N SER A 210 4.82 0.62 18.31
CA SER A 210 5.19 0.29 19.69
C SER A 210 5.30 1.54 20.56
N LEU A 211 4.86 1.41 21.82
CA LEU A 211 5.14 2.41 22.85
C LEU A 211 6.58 2.21 23.33
N ILE A 212 7.42 3.21 23.11
CA ILE A 212 8.77 3.30 23.64
C ILE A 212 8.74 4.13 24.92
N SER A 213 9.32 3.63 26.01
CA SER A 213 9.43 4.34 27.28
C SER A 213 10.88 4.45 27.72
N LEU A 214 11.34 5.67 27.97
CA LEU A 214 12.59 5.99 28.64
C LEU A 214 12.35 6.06 30.15
N VAL A 215 13.19 5.38 30.92
CA VAL A 215 13.21 5.43 32.38
C VAL A 215 14.60 5.80 32.85
N ILE A 216 14.69 6.81 33.70
CA ILE A 216 15.93 7.26 34.35
C ILE A 216 15.67 7.28 35.86
N THR A 217 16.54 6.63 36.63
CA THR A 217 16.34 6.48 38.07
C THR A 217 17.08 7.54 38.89
N SER A 218 16.63 7.73 40.11
CA SER A 218 17.23 8.59 41.14
C SER A 218 18.59 8.12 41.66
N ALA A 219 19.09 6.99 41.16
CA ALA A 219 20.48 6.59 41.38
C ALA A 219 21.46 7.41 40.53
N VAL A 220 21.00 8.11 39.49
CA VAL A 220 21.79 9.11 38.77
C VAL A 220 22.04 10.30 39.68
N ARG A 221 23.31 10.72 39.78
CA ARG A 221 23.72 11.87 40.59
C ARG A 221 24.50 12.88 39.76
N ASP A 222 24.44 14.12 40.17
CA ASP A 222 25.39 15.13 39.73
C ASP A 222 26.78 14.91 40.36
N LEU A 223 27.68 15.85 40.10
CA LEU A 223 29.04 15.81 40.60
C LEU A 223 29.20 16.21 42.08
N ALA A 224 28.22 16.89 42.66
CA ALA A 224 28.15 17.20 44.08
C ALA A 224 27.50 16.08 44.91
N GLY A 225 26.90 15.09 44.24
CA GLY A 225 26.23 13.94 44.82
C GLY A 225 24.72 14.12 44.98
N ASN A 226 24.10 15.19 44.50
CA ASN A 226 22.64 15.32 44.55
C ASN A 226 22.01 14.36 43.53
N ALA A 227 20.90 13.76 43.93
CA ALA A 227 20.22 12.73 43.15
C ALA A 227 19.19 13.35 42.20
N LEU A 228 19.17 12.89 40.95
CA LEU A 228 18.09 13.15 40.00
C LEU A 228 16.75 12.66 40.59
N ALA A 229 15.64 13.34 40.27
CA ALA A 229 14.30 12.79 40.51
C ALA A 229 13.99 11.71 39.46
N ASP A 230 13.34 10.60 39.84
CA ASP A 230 12.95 9.57 38.86
C ASP A 230 12.20 10.21 37.68
N PHE A 231 12.63 9.87 36.46
CA PHE A 231 12.13 10.48 35.24
C PHE A 231 11.64 9.40 34.27
N VAL A 232 10.47 9.63 33.68
CA VAL A 232 9.90 8.78 32.64
C VAL A 232 9.43 9.66 31.50
N SER A 233 9.67 9.20 30.27
CA SER A 233 9.08 9.77 29.06
C SER A 233 8.74 8.65 28.08
N GLY A 234 7.75 8.84 27.22
CA GLY A 234 7.41 7.88 26.20
C GLY A 234 6.98 8.50 24.88
N PHE A 235 7.12 7.73 23.81
CA PHE A 235 6.69 8.07 22.46
C PHE A 235 6.24 6.81 21.72
N THR A 236 5.49 6.94 20.63
CA THR A 236 5.08 5.81 19.79
C THR A 236 5.81 5.82 18.45
N THR A 237 6.25 4.66 18.00
CA THR A 237 6.88 4.47 16.70
C THR A 237 5.86 4.34 15.58
N GLU A 238 6.28 4.67 14.36
CA GLU A 238 5.51 4.46 13.14
C GLU A 238 5.17 2.98 12.89
N ASP A 239 4.16 2.73 12.05
CA ASP A 239 3.83 1.39 11.57
C ASP A 239 4.99 0.79 10.77
N ALA A 240 4.98 -0.54 10.63
CA ALA A 240 5.95 -1.20 9.77
C ALA A 240 5.69 -0.74 8.32
N PRO A 241 6.75 -0.46 7.53
CA PRO A 241 6.57 -0.10 6.14
C PRO A 241 5.78 -1.21 5.43
N ASP A 242 4.70 -0.82 4.75
CA ASP A 242 3.97 -1.75 3.90
C ASP A 242 4.88 -2.15 2.75
N THR A 243 5.21 -3.44 2.67
CA THR A 243 5.99 -4.02 1.57
C THR A 243 5.17 -5.00 0.75
N SER A 244 3.86 -5.10 1.00
CA SER A 244 2.99 -5.95 0.22
C SER A 244 2.78 -5.33 -1.17
N ARG A 245 2.68 -6.19 -2.19
CA ARG A 245 2.62 -5.76 -3.58
C ARG A 245 1.20 -5.95 -4.13
N PRO A 246 0.65 -4.97 -4.86
CA PRO A 246 -0.69 -5.10 -5.39
C PRO A 246 -0.78 -6.23 -6.42
N SER A 247 -1.95 -6.86 -6.52
CA SER A 247 -2.22 -7.89 -7.53
C SER A 247 -3.65 -7.80 -8.03
N ILE A 248 -3.88 -8.23 -9.28
CA ILE A 248 -5.24 -8.32 -9.82
C ILE A 248 -5.92 -9.57 -9.25
N VAL A 249 -7.01 -9.36 -8.52
CA VAL A 249 -7.87 -10.39 -7.95
C VAL A 249 -8.81 -10.96 -9.01
N SER A 250 -9.37 -10.09 -9.86
CA SER A 250 -10.25 -10.50 -10.97
C SER A 250 -10.36 -9.42 -12.04
N GLN A 251 -10.84 -9.83 -13.22
CA GLN A 251 -11.08 -8.95 -14.37
C GLN A 251 -12.47 -9.21 -14.97
N ARG A 252 -13.10 -8.15 -15.48
CA ARG A 252 -14.27 -8.21 -16.36
C ARG A 252 -14.02 -7.43 -17.66
N PRO A 253 -14.27 -8.00 -18.86
CA PRO A 253 -14.60 -9.39 -19.13
C PRO A 253 -13.51 -10.36 -18.65
N ALA A 254 -13.89 -11.57 -18.24
CA ALA A 254 -12.95 -12.53 -17.69
C ALA A 254 -11.85 -12.91 -18.70
N ASN A 255 -10.68 -13.30 -18.19
CA ASN A 255 -9.60 -13.81 -19.02
C ASN A 255 -10.07 -15.04 -19.82
N GLY A 256 -9.83 -15.03 -21.13
CA GLY A 256 -10.29 -16.05 -22.08
C GLY A 256 -11.76 -15.92 -22.51
N ALA A 257 -12.50 -14.90 -22.07
CA ALA A 257 -13.89 -14.70 -22.50
C ALA A 257 -13.99 -14.54 -24.03
N SER A 258 -15.09 -15.00 -24.61
CA SER A 258 -15.39 -14.85 -26.05
C SER A 258 -16.83 -14.37 -26.24
N GLY A 259 -17.15 -13.81 -27.41
CA GLY A 259 -18.48 -13.25 -27.65
C GLY A 259 -18.78 -11.98 -26.87
N VAL A 260 -17.73 -11.26 -26.43
CA VAL A 260 -17.87 -9.99 -25.71
C VAL A 260 -18.40 -8.92 -26.67
N SER A 261 -19.25 -8.02 -26.16
CA SER A 261 -19.79 -6.90 -26.95
C SER A 261 -18.68 -5.94 -27.37
N ALA A 262 -18.77 -5.41 -28.59
CA ALA A 262 -17.84 -4.41 -29.12
C ALA A 262 -17.82 -3.10 -28.30
N ALA A 263 -18.84 -2.81 -27.49
CA ALA A 263 -18.90 -1.61 -26.65
C ALA A 263 -18.40 -1.83 -25.21
N SER A 264 -18.02 -3.05 -24.84
CA SER A 264 -17.63 -3.38 -23.46
C SER A 264 -16.33 -2.69 -23.04
N GLY A 265 -16.36 -2.02 -21.88
CA GLY A 265 -15.15 -1.61 -21.16
C GLY A 265 -14.50 -2.78 -20.42
N ILE A 266 -13.34 -2.52 -19.82
CA ILE A 266 -12.57 -3.46 -19.01
C ILE A 266 -12.58 -2.97 -17.55
N VAL A 267 -12.73 -3.88 -16.59
CA VAL A 267 -12.65 -3.59 -15.16
C VAL A 267 -11.69 -4.57 -14.50
N LEU A 268 -10.74 -4.06 -13.72
CA LEU A 268 -9.79 -4.83 -12.93
C LEU A 268 -10.03 -4.56 -11.44
N PHE A 269 -10.10 -5.63 -10.65
CA PHE A 269 -10.20 -5.59 -9.19
C PHE A 269 -8.84 -5.88 -8.58
N VAL A 270 -8.36 -5.03 -7.70
CA VAL A 270 -7.00 -5.06 -7.14
C VAL A 270 -7.05 -5.47 -5.66
N SER A 271 -6.02 -6.19 -5.19
CA SER A 271 -5.93 -6.67 -3.80
C SER A 271 -5.81 -5.54 -2.77
N GLU A 272 -5.31 -4.38 -3.18
CA GLU A 272 -5.12 -3.20 -2.32
C GLU A 272 -5.22 -1.89 -3.11
N PRO A 273 -5.38 -0.73 -2.44
CA PRO A 273 -5.51 0.57 -3.09
C PRO A 273 -4.28 0.97 -3.91
N LEU A 274 -4.48 1.28 -5.19
CA LEU A 274 -3.45 1.88 -6.03
C LEU A 274 -3.45 3.41 -5.94
N ASN A 275 -2.28 4.02 -6.14
CA ASN A 275 -2.14 5.44 -6.41
C ASN A 275 -2.70 5.74 -7.82
N PRO A 276 -3.82 6.48 -7.95
CA PRO A 276 -4.47 6.74 -9.23
C PRO A 276 -3.59 7.44 -10.27
N ALA A 277 -2.62 8.25 -9.83
CA ALA A 277 -1.72 8.98 -10.72
C ALA A 277 -0.78 8.06 -11.50
N THR A 278 -0.53 6.85 -11.00
CA THR A 278 0.42 5.90 -11.60
C THR A 278 -0.25 4.95 -12.60
N VAL A 279 -1.56 4.72 -12.47
CA VAL A 279 -2.28 3.69 -13.24
C VAL A 279 -2.42 4.04 -14.71
N GLY A 280 -2.63 5.31 -15.06
CA GLY A 280 -2.88 5.72 -16.45
C GLY A 280 -1.74 5.39 -17.41
N ALA A 281 -0.49 5.49 -16.94
CA ALA A 281 0.70 5.15 -17.74
C ALA A 281 1.06 3.66 -17.70
N ALA A 282 0.50 2.91 -16.75
CA ALA A 282 0.82 1.51 -16.50
C ALA A 282 -0.14 0.52 -17.18
N ILE A 283 -1.35 0.97 -17.53
CA ILE A 283 -2.35 0.16 -18.22
C ILE A 283 -2.19 0.26 -19.73
N HIS A 284 -1.98 -0.88 -20.38
CA HIS A 284 -1.84 -0.98 -21.82
C HIS A 284 -2.87 -1.96 -22.35
N VAL A 285 -3.72 -1.50 -23.26
CA VAL A 285 -4.71 -2.36 -23.92
C VAL A 285 -4.37 -2.43 -25.39
N SER A 286 -4.38 -3.62 -25.97
CA SER A 286 -4.16 -3.81 -27.39
C SER A 286 -5.30 -4.58 -28.04
N GLN A 287 -5.55 -4.25 -29.31
CA GLN A 287 -6.46 -4.96 -30.20
C GLN A 287 -5.62 -5.62 -31.30
N ASN A 288 -5.66 -6.94 -31.37
CA ASN A 288 -4.87 -7.75 -32.32
C ASN A 288 -3.37 -7.38 -32.31
N GLY A 289 -2.82 -7.12 -31.12
CA GLY A 289 -1.42 -6.74 -30.93
C GLY A 289 -1.11 -5.25 -31.14
N VAL A 290 -2.08 -4.43 -31.54
CA VAL A 290 -1.89 -2.97 -31.72
C VAL A 290 -2.48 -2.23 -30.52
N LEU A 291 -1.70 -1.34 -29.89
CA LEU A 291 -2.19 -0.54 -28.75
C LEU A 291 -3.40 0.31 -29.15
N VAL A 292 -4.36 0.41 -28.24
CA VAL A 292 -5.58 1.19 -28.42
C VAL A 292 -5.70 2.27 -27.34
N ASP A 293 -6.15 3.43 -27.76
CA ASP A 293 -6.43 4.52 -26.84
C ASP A 293 -7.72 4.26 -26.06
N GLY A 294 -7.73 4.73 -24.82
CA GLY A 294 -8.90 4.69 -23.95
C GLY A 294 -8.67 5.50 -22.69
N THR A 295 -9.73 5.61 -21.89
CA THR A 295 -9.69 6.32 -20.62
C THR A 295 -9.67 5.33 -19.47
N ALA A 296 -8.63 5.37 -18.65
CA ALA A 296 -8.55 4.64 -17.39
C ALA A 296 -9.03 5.51 -16.23
N GLN A 297 -9.79 4.94 -15.30
CA GLN A 297 -10.26 5.57 -14.08
C GLN A 297 -10.06 4.62 -12.91
N VAL A 298 -9.56 5.14 -11.80
CA VAL A 298 -9.43 4.38 -10.54
C VAL A 298 -10.56 4.80 -9.61
N THR A 299 -11.32 3.81 -9.14
CA THR A 299 -12.51 3.98 -8.31
C THR A 299 -12.47 2.99 -7.14
N GLY A 300 -13.53 2.94 -6.32
CA GLY A 300 -13.62 1.97 -5.22
C GLY A 300 -12.46 2.09 -4.22
N ASN A 301 -12.15 3.32 -3.79
CA ASN A 301 -11.03 3.63 -2.89
C ASN A 301 -9.67 3.09 -3.38
N GLY A 302 -9.40 3.17 -4.68
CA GLY A 302 -8.11 2.74 -5.25
C GLY A 302 -8.07 1.30 -5.75
N GLN A 303 -9.11 0.50 -5.49
CA GLN A 303 -9.09 -0.96 -5.73
C GLN A 303 -9.78 -1.40 -7.03
N VAL A 304 -10.35 -0.47 -7.80
CA VAL A 304 -11.06 -0.78 -9.05
C VAL A 304 -10.56 0.09 -10.18
N ILE A 305 -9.92 -0.52 -11.18
CA ILE A 305 -9.51 0.16 -12.41
C ILE A 305 -10.58 -0.09 -13.47
N GLN A 306 -11.08 0.97 -14.10
CA GLN A 306 -12.02 0.90 -15.22
C GLN A 306 -11.37 1.51 -16.45
N PHE A 307 -11.28 0.75 -17.53
CA PHE A 307 -10.80 1.21 -18.83
C PHE A 307 -11.95 1.19 -19.84
N GLN A 308 -12.21 2.34 -20.45
CA GLN A 308 -13.16 2.46 -21.55
C GLN A 308 -12.39 2.75 -22.84
N PRO A 309 -12.50 1.91 -23.88
CA PRO A 309 -11.89 2.23 -25.18
C PRO A 309 -12.51 3.48 -25.79
N ALA A 310 -11.69 4.27 -26.49
CA ALA A 310 -12.15 5.47 -27.18
C ALA A 310 -13.05 5.16 -28.40
N VAL A 311 -12.87 3.97 -29.00
CA VAL A 311 -13.64 3.49 -30.15
C VAL A 311 -14.13 2.07 -29.83
N ALA A 312 -15.33 1.71 -30.30
CA ALA A 312 -15.84 0.36 -30.16
C ALA A 312 -14.89 -0.67 -30.80
N TRP A 313 -14.75 -1.82 -30.17
CA TRP A 313 -13.85 -2.87 -30.62
C TRP A 313 -14.25 -3.46 -31.96
N ALA A 314 -13.26 -3.87 -32.76
CA ALA A 314 -13.52 -4.55 -34.02
C ALA A 314 -14.11 -5.95 -33.80
N PRO A 315 -15.04 -6.42 -34.66
CA PRO A 315 -15.57 -7.77 -34.57
C PRO A 315 -14.46 -8.84 -34.63
N ASN A 316 -14.63 -9.92 -33.85
CA ASN A 316 -13.68 -11.02 -33.69
C ASN A 316 -12.26 -10.64 -33.20
N ALA A 317 -12.06 -9.38 -32.79
CA ALA A 317 -10.75 -8.95 -32.36
C ALA A 317 -10.33 -9.63 -31.05
N LEU A 318 -9.03 -9.95 -30.97
CA LEU A 318 -8.38 -10.34 -29.72
C LEU A 318 -7.99 -9.07 -28.97
N ILE A 319 -8.58 -8.86 -27.80
CA ILE A 319 -8.20 -7.79 -26.90
C ILE A 319 -7.23 -8.35 -25.88
N GLN A 320 -6.09 -7.70 -25.69
CA GLN A 320 -5.09 -8.06 -24.69
C GLN A 320 -4.95 -6.90 -23.70
N VAL A 321 -4.90 -7.22 -22.42
CA VAL A 321 -4.81 -6.23 -21.33
C VAL A 321 -3.52 -6.50 -20.59
N PHE A 322 -2.73 -5.45 -20.37
CA PHE A 322 -1.51 -5.47 -19.59
C PHE A 322 -1.60 -4.38 -18.52
N LEU A 323 -1.18 -4.71 -17.31
CA LEU A 323 -0.95 -3.73 -16.24
C LEU A 323 0.43 -4.01 -15.68
N ASP A 324 1.36 -3.09 -15.90
CA ASP A 324 2.76 -3.27 -15.52
C ASP A 324 3.06 -2.73 -14.10
N GLY A 325 4.32 -2.89 -13.68
CA GLY A 325 4.77 -2.47 -12.34
C GLY A 325 4.93 -0.96 -12.15
N ASN A 326 4.68 -0.13 -13.17
CA ASN A 326 4.60 1.32 -12.99
C ASN A 326 3.35 1.71 -12.21
N ALA A 327 2.32 0.86 -12.18
CA ALA A 327 1.21 1.01 -11.23
C ALA A 327 1.74 0.71 -9.82
N GLN A 328 1.59 1.66 -8.91
CA GLN A 328 2.05 1.56 -7.53
C GLN A 328 0.90 1.75 -6.54
N ASP A 329 1.03 1.19 -5.34
CA ASP A 329 0.17 1.54 -4.21
C ASP A 329 0.49 2.96 -3.67
N LEU A 330 -0.13 3.31 -2.53
CA LEU A 330 0.08 4.61 -1.89
C LEU A 330 1.44 4.72 -1.19
N GLN A 331 2.13 3.60 -0.97
CA GLN A 331 3.42 3.47 -0.31
C GLN A 331 4.58 3.34 -1.31
N GLY A 332 4.28 3.24 -2.61
CA GLY A 332 5.25 3.15 -3.69
C GLY A 332 5.61 1.71 -4.09
N ASN A 333 4.94 0.68 -3.55
CA ASN A 333 5.19 -0.69 -3.97
C ASN A 333 4.60 -0.94 -5.36
N ALA A 334 5.43 -1.48 -6.24
CA ALA A 334 5.03 -1.81 -7.60
C ALA A 334 4.05 -2.99 -7.64
N LEU A 335 2.99 -2.87 -8.43
CA LEU A 335 2.04 -3.94 -8.71
C LEU A 335 2.75 -5.18 -9.31
N ASN A 336 2.26 -6.37 -8.96
CA ASN A 336 2.60 -7.62 -9.65
C ASN A 336 2.03 -7.59 -11.05
N SER A 337 2.90 -7.46 -12.05
CA SER A 337 2.48 -7.28 -13.44
C SER A 337 1.47 -8.34 -13.88
N TYR A 338 0.43 -7.86 -14.55
CA TYR A 338 -0.72 -8.66 -14.92
C TYR A 338 -0.93 -8.63 -16.43
N GLN A 339 -1.34 -9.76 -16.99
CA GLN A 339 -1.75 -9.87 -18.39
C GLN A 339 -2.98 -10.76 -18.54
N SER A 340 -3.83 -10.42 -19.49
CA SER A 340 -5.01 -11.21 -19.86
C SER A 340 -5.39 -10.99 -21.31
N SER A 341 -6.35 -11.77 -21.79
CA SER A 341 -6.98 -11.50 -23.09
C SER A 341 -8.43 -11.94 -23.14
N PHE A 342 -9.22 -11.38 -24.06
CA PHE A 342 -10.57 -11.83 -24.39
C PHE A 342 -10.88 -11.56 -25.87
N ARG A 343 -11.95 -12.14 -26.40
CA ARG A 343 -12.37 -12.00 -27.80
C ARG A 343 -13.73 -11.34 -27.94
N ILE A 344 -13.80 -10.37 -28.85
CA ILE A 344 -15.04 -9.72 -29.26
C ILE A 344 -15.86 -10.67 -30.12
N ALA A 345 -17.19 -10.55 -30.06
CA ALA A 345 -18.09 -11.29 -30.93
C ALA A 345 -17.74 -11.11 -32.42
N VAL A 346 -17.91 -12.17 -33.21
CA VAL A 346 -17.83 -12.11 -34.67
C VAL A 346 -18.91 -11.20 -35.24
N ASP A 347 -18.69 -10.66 -36.44
CA ASP A 347 -19.73 -9.90 -37.14
C ASP A 347 -20.86 -10.85 -37.58
N PRO A 348 -22.09 -10.72 -37.03
CA PRO A 348 -23.21 -11.58 -37.38
C PRO A 348 -23.65 -11.42 -38.84
N GLN A 349 -23.23 -10.36 -39.54
CA GLN A 349 -23.57 -10.15 -40.95
C GLN A 349 -22.73 -11.03 -41.90
N THR A 350 -21.55 -11.49 -41.50
CA THR A 350 -20.62 -12.21 -42.41
C THR A 350 -20.18 -13.59 -41.92
N ALA A 351 -20.43 -13.93 -40.64
CA ALA A 351 -20.07 -15.24 -40.11
C ALA A 351 -20.98 -16.36 -40.66
N ALA A 352 -20.44 -17.59 -40.73
CA ALA A 352 -21.25 -18.78 -40.95
C ALA A 352 -21.90 -19.23 -39.62
N PRO A 353 -23.15 -19.74 -39.63
CA PRO A 353 -23.72 -20.29 -38.41
C PRO A 353 -22.92 -21.51 -37.93
N VAL A 354 -22.54 -21.50 -36.66
CA VAL A 354 -21.85 -22.61 -35.98
C VAL A 354 -22.70 -23.04 -34.80
N ALA A 355 -22.95 -24.34 -34.67
CA ALA A 355 -23.62 -24.88 -33.50
C ALA A 355 -22.73 -24.70 -32.26
N THR A 356 -23.24 -23.99 -31.26
CA THR A 356 -22.50 -23.61 -30.04
C THR A 356 -22.80 -24.54 -28.86
N ALA A 357 -24.01 -25.10 -28.81
CA ALA A 357 -24.42 -26.05 -27.79
C ALA A 357 -25.64 -26.87 -28.25
N VAL A 358 -25.84 -28.02 -27.62
CA VAL A 358 -26.99 -28.89 -27.86
C VAL A 358 -27.58 -29.44 -26.56
N SER A 359 -28.88 -29.70 -26.59
CA SER A 359 -29.63 -30.36 -25.53
C SER A 359 -30.50 -31.45 -26.16
N PRO A 360 -30.50 -32.69 -25.66
CA PRO A 360 -29.53 -33.26 -24.71
C PRO A 360 -28.10 -33.15 -25.23
N ALA A 361 -27.12 -33.08 -24.32
CA ALA A 361 -25.71 -33.04 -24.68
C ALA A 361 -25.31 -34.32 -25.45
N TYR A 362 -24.32 -34.21 -26.34
CA TYR A 362 -23.82 -35.34 -27.13
C TYR A 362 -23.46 -36.54 -26.24
N GLY A 363 -24.04 -37.71 -26.52
CA GLY A 363 -23.80 -38.94 -25.79
C GLY A 363 -24.49 -39.07 -24.43
N SER A 364 -25.41 -38.15 -24.09
CA SER A 364 -26.13 -38.20 -22.81
C SER A 364 -26.86 -39.53 -22.59
N GLN A 365 -26.78 -40.06 -21.37
CA GLN A 365 -27.48 -41.26 -20.91
C GLN A 365 -28.69 -40.88 -20.04
N ASN A 366 -29.64 -41.80 -19.87
CA ASN A 366 -30.80 -41.64 -18.98
C ASN A 366 -31.60 -40.35 -19.23
N VAL A 367 -31.67 -39.90 -20.48
CA VAL A 367 -32.51 -38.75 -20.85
C VAL A 367 -33.97 -39.10 -20.61
N PRO A 368 -34.80 -38.21 -20.02
CA PRO A 368 -36.20 -38.51 -19.77
C PRO A 368 -36.96 -38.80 -21.07
N LEU A 369 -38.07 -39.54 -20.98
CA LEU A 369 -38.86 -39.94 -22.17
C LEU A 369 -39.45 -38.74 -22.93
N ASN A 370 -39.57 -37.58 -22.28
CA ASN A 370 -40.07 -36.33 -22.83
C ASN A 370 -38.97 -35.25 -22.86
N PRO A 371 -37.88 -35.43 -23.62
CA PRO A 371 -36.78 -34.47 -23.61
C PRO A 371 -37.18 -33.14 -24.28
N SER A 372 -36.43 -32.09 -23.94
CA SER A 372 -36.41 -30.83 -24.69
C SER A 372 -35.18 -30.84 -25.59
N ILE A 373 -35.39 -31.17 -26.87
CA ILE A 373 -34.31 -31.29 -27.86
C ILE A 373 -34.10 -29.93 -28.52
N ALA A 374 -32.87 -29.42 -28.51
CA ALA A 374 -32.52 -28.13 -29.06
C ALA A 374 -31.07 -28.07 -29.55
N VAL A 375 -30.84 -27.24 -30.57
CA VAL A 375 -29.52 -26.90 -31.13
C VAL A 375 -29.37 -25.39 -31.15
N GLY A 376 -28.39 -24.85 -30.42
CA GLY A 376 -28.09 -23.43 -30.43
C GLY A 376 -26.98 -23.09 -31.41
N TYR A 377 -27.11 -21.94 -32.06
CA TYR A 377 -26.13 -21.37 -32.98
C TYR A 377 -25.57 -20.04 -32.47
N ASN A 378 -24.40 -19.65 -32.98
CA ASN A 378 -23.74 -18.38 -32.65
C ASN A 378 -24.37 -17.14 -33.28
N GLN A 379 -25.39 -17.29 -34.14
CA GLN A 379 -26.09 -16.20 -34.82
C GLN A 379 -27.50 -16.63 -35.29
N PRO A 380 -28.39 -15.67 -35.62
CA PRO A 380 -29.74 -15.97 -36.10
C PRO A 380 -29.74 -16.78 -37.41
N LEU A 381 -30.65 -17.76 -37.48
CA LEU A 381 -30.86 -18.63 -38.63
C LEU A 381 -31.99 -18.11 -39.52
N ASP A 382 -31.90 -18.39 -40.82
CA ASP A 382 -33.00 -18.14 -41.75
C ASP A 382 -34.14 -19.14 -41.47
N PRO A 383 -35.31 -18.65 -40.99
CA PRO A 383 -36.45 -19.51 -40.66
C PRO A 383 -36.93 -20.37 -41.83
N ALA A 384 -36.76 -19.92 -43.08
CA ALA A 384 -37.15 -20.70 -44.26
C ALA A 384 -36.32 -21.99 -44.41
N THR A 385 -35.08 -21.98 -43.91
CA THR A 385 -34.17 -23.13 -43.96
C THR A 385 -34.29 -24.05 -42.76
N VAL A 386 -35.04 -23.69 -41.72
CA VAL A 386 -35.21 -24.49 -40.50
C VAL A 386 -36.57 -25.20 -40.53
N ASN A 387 -36.58 -26.44 -41.02
CA ASN A 387 -37.80 -27.21 -41.18
C ASN A 387 -37.52 -28.73 -41.07
N THR A 388 -38.53 -29.56 -41.23
CA THR A 388 -38.42 -31.02 -41.08
C THR A 388 -37.61 -31.72 -42.18
N SER A 389 -37.26 -31.03 -43.28
CA SER A 389 -36.39 -31.56 -44.33
C SER A 389 -34.90 -31.33 -44.02
N THR A 390 -34.59 -30.23 -43.33
CA THR A 390 -33.23 -29.83 -42.96
C THR A 390 -32.87 -30.21 -41.52
N VAL A 391 -33.85 -30.54 -40.70
CA VAL A 391 -33.68 -31.00 -39.33
C VAL A 391 -34.43 -32.32 -39.13
N SER A 392 -33.73 -33.35 -38.67
CA SER A 392 -34.31 -34.68 -38.47
C SER A 392 -34.04 -35.21 -37.07
N LEU A 393 -35.00 -35.95 -36.52
CA LEU A 393 -34.84 -36.81 -35.36
C LEU A 393 -35.06 -38.26 -35.78
N ASN A 394 -34.15 -39.14 -35.41
CA ASN A 394 -34.20 -40.56 -35.75
C ASN A 394 -34.03 -41.38 -34.47
N GLY A 395 -34.75 -42.50 -34.41
CA GLY A 395 -34.77 -43.42 -33.28
C GLY A 395 -34.68 -44.88 -33.73
N PRO A 396 -34.98 -45.84 -32.84
CA PRO A 396 -34.80 -47.27 -33.12
C PRO A 396 -35.70 -47.80 -34.25
N ALA A 397 -36.87 -47.19 -34.46
CA ALA A 397 -37.81 -47.54 -35.53
C ALA A 397 -37.63 -46.69 -36.81
N GLY A 398 -36.51 -45.94 -36.91
CA GLY A 398 -36.27 -45.00 -38.00
C GLY A 398 -36.67 -43.57 -37.65
N ARG A 399 -37.07 -42.79 -38.66
CA ARG A 399 -37.35 -41.35 -38.51
C ARG A 399 -38.54 -41.11 -37.58
N VAL A 400 -38.32 -40.27 -36.56
CA VAL A 400 -39.33 -39.86 -35.59
C VAL A 400 -40.06 -38.63 -36.13
N ASN A 401 -41.39 -38.63 -36.07
CA ASN A 401 -42.14 -37.43 -36.40
C ASN A 401 -41.89 -36.35 -35.34
N ALA A 402 -41.49 -35.16 -35.78
CA ALA A 402 -41.14 -34.07 -34.88
C ALA A 402 -41.54 -32.73 -35.49
N SER A 403 -42.04 -31.82 -34.66
CA SER A 403 -42.13 -30.41 -35.04
C SER A 403 -40.76 -29.76 -34.87
N VAL A 404 -40.42 -28.88 -35.81
CA VAL A 404 -39.15 -28.16 -35.88
C VAL A 404 -39.48 -26.68 -35.97
N GLY A 405 -38.85 -25.86 -35.14
CA GLY A 405 -39.02 -24.41 -35.19
C GLY A 405 -37.87 -23.67 -34.51
N LEU A 406 -37.85 -22.35 -34.68
CA LEU A 406 -36.90 -21.47 -34.01
C LEU A 406 -37.52 -20.88 -32.73
N ASP A 407 -36.69 -20.59 -31.75
CA ASP A 407 -37.07 -19.73 -30.63
C ASP A 407 -37.20 -18.26 -31.06
N SER A 408 -37.63 -17.40 -30.14
CA SER A 408 -37.83 -15.97 -30.42
C SER A 408 -36.56 -15.22 -30.79
N THR A 409 -35.38 -15.76 -30.46
CA THR A 409 -34.09 -15.16 -30.84
C THR A 409 -33.65 -15.56 -32.25
N GLY A 410 -34.26 -16.59 -32.83
CA GLY A 410 -33.85 -17.16 -34.11
C GLY A 410 -32.56 -17.96 -34.06
N MET A 411 -31.93 -18.12 -32.88
CA MET A 411 -30.63 -18.76 -32.72
C MET A 411 -30.74 -20.21 -32.22
N VAL A 412 -31.91 -20.63 -31.73
CA VAL A 412 -32.10 -21.98 -31.19
C VAL A 412 -33.15 -22.74 -31.99
N ILE A 413 -32.74 -23.82 -32.65
CA ILE A 413 -33.65 -24.80 -33.24
C ILE A 413 -34.23 -25.66 -32.12
N ARG A 414 -35.55 -25.78 -32.05
CA ARG A 414 -36.30 -26.67 -31.16
C ARG A 414 -36.86 -27.84 -31.95
N ILE A 415 -36.68 -29.05 -31.42
CA ILE A 415 -37.17 -30.30 -32.00
C ILE A 415 -38.08 -30.94 -30.95
N LEU A 416 -39.36 -31.13 -31.27
CA LEU A 416 -40.32 -31.72 -30.36
C LEU A 416 -40.93 -32.97 -30.99
N PRO A 417 -40.73 -34.17 -30.41
CA PRO A 417 -41.40 -35.39 -30.87
C PRO A 417 -42.92 -35.23 -30.79
N VAL A 418 -43.63 -35.51 -31.89
CA VAL A 418 -45.09 -35.38 -31.97
C VAL A 418 -45.75 -36.54 -32.70
N ASP A 419 -47.04 -36.78 -32.41
CA ASP A 419 -47.89 -37.67 -33.19
C ASP A 419 -48.31 -37.03 -34.52
N ALA A 420 -49.10 -37.75 -35.32
CA ALA A 420 -49.63 -37.24 -36.59
C ALA A 420 -50.57 -36.02 -36.43
N SER A 421 -51.12 -35.83 -35.23
CA SER A 421 -51.98 -34.71 -34.85
C SER A 421 -51.21 -33.55 -34.19
N ASN A 422 -49.86 -33.59 -34.24
CA ASN A 422 -48.95 -32.61 -33.66
C ASN A 422 -49.00 -32.50 -32.12
N ASN A 423 -49.52 -33.51 -31.43
CA ASN A 423 -49.45 -33.59 -29.97
C ASN A 423 -48.11 -34.18 -29.54
N ARG A 424 -47.54 -33.65 -28.46
CA ARG A 424 -46.26 -34.13 -27.92
C ARG A 424 -46.35 -35.62 -27.54
N VAL A 425 -45.38 -36.41 -27.98
CA VAL A 425 -45.25 -37.84 -27.63
C VAL A 425 -43.98 -38.12 -26.85
N ASP A 426 -44.01 -39.21 -26.09
CA ASP A 426 -42.81 -39.76 -25.47
C ASP A 426 -41.96 -40.51 -26.49
N LEU A 427 -40.66 -40.49 -26.24
CA LEU A 427 -39.72 -41.41 -26.85
C LEU A 427 -39.76 -42.76 -26.14
N ALA A 428 -39.44 -43.82 -26.87
CA ALA A 428 -39.29 -45.17 -26.32
C ALA A 428 -38.22 -45.23 -25.22
N PRO A 429 -38.39 -46.05 -24.17
CA PRO A 429 -37.41 -46.18 -23.09
C PRO A 429 -36.16 -46.95 -23.53
N ASN A 430 -35.02 -46.69 -22.87
CA ASN A 430 -33.73 -47.37 -23.09
C ASN A 430 -33.29 -47.42 -24.56
N ALA A 431 -33.60 -46.38 -25.34
CA ALA A 431 -33.42 -46.36 -26.78
C ALA A 431 -32.45 -45.26 -27.23
N PHE A 432 -31.73 -45.56 -28.31
CA PHE A 432 -30.83 -44.64 -28.98
C PHE A 432 -31.60 -43.70 -29.90
N TYR A 433 -31.36 -42.40 -29.77
CA TYR A 433 -31.85 -41.38 -30.68
C TYR A 433 -30.71 -40.49 -31.16
N TYR A 434 -30.78 -40.06 -32.41
CA TYR A 434 -29.89 -39.04 -32.94
C TYR A 434 -30.67 -37.99 -33.72
N TYR A 435 -30.16 -36.77 -33.73
CA TYR A 435 -30.71 -35.66 -34.49
C TYR A 435 -29.62 -34.98 -35.29
N GLN A 436 -30.03 -34.44 -36.43
CA GLN A 436 -29.13 -33.83 -37.41
C GLN A 436 -29.68 -32.51 -37.91
N THR A 437 -28.75 -31.64 -38.31
CA THR A 437 -29.04 -30.40 -39.04
C THR A 437 -28.25 -30.42 -40.33
N ASN A 438 -28.90 -30.19 -41.47
CA ASN A 438 -28.27 -30.19 -42.79
C ASN A 438 -28.97 -29.19 -43.71
N GLY A 439 -28.21 -28.33 -44.39
CA GLY A 439 -28.77 -27.30 -45.27
C GLY A 439 -29.33 -26.07 -44.54
N ILE A 440 -29.00 -25.90 -43.25
CA ILE A 440 -29.34 -24.70 -42.47
C ILE A 440 -28.50 -23.50 -42.94
N ARG A 441 -29.11 -22.32 -43.00
CA ARG A 441 -28.43 -21.06 -43.32
C ARG A 441 -28.67 -20.00 -42.25
N GLY A 442 -27.74 -19.05 -42.14
CA GLY A 442 -27.92 -17.83 -41.37
C GLY A 442 -28.88 -16.88 -42.08
N THR A 443 -29.42 -15.90 -41.35
CA THR A 443 -30.21 -14.79 -41.95
C THR A 443 -29.41 -13.98 -42.97
N ASN A 444 -28.09 -14.03 -42.90
CA ASN A 444 -27.15 -13.47 -43.87
C ASN A 444 -26.97 -14.33 -45.14
N GLY A 445 -27.67 -15.46 -45.25
CA GLY A 445 -27.62 -16.36 -46.41
C GLY A 445 -26.42 -17.33 -46.42
N VAL A 446 -25.51 -17.24 -45.46
CA VAL A 446 -24.33 -18.11 -45.35
C VAL A 446 -24.74 -19.48 -44.80
N ALA A 447 -24.25 -20.56 -45.40
CA ALA A 447 -24.53 -21.93 -44.95
C ALA A 447 -23.85 -22.22 -43.60
N ALA A 448 -24.55 -22.95 -42.72
CA ALA A 448 -23.99 -23.42 -41.46
C ALA A 448 -22.75 -24.28 -41.70
N GLN A 449 -21.69 -24.05 -40.92
CA GLN A 449 -20.49 -24.87 -40.97
C GLN A 449 -20.77 -26.23 -40.32
N ASN A 450 -20.52 -27.30 -41.08
CA ASN A 450 -20.71 -28.70 -40.72
C ASN A 450 -22.17 -29.08 -40.42
N SER A 451 -22.74 -29.98 -41.22
CA SER A 451 -24.04 -30.60 -40.91
C SER A 451 -23.92 -31.38 -39.59
N GLY A 452 -24.63 -30.92 -38.56
CA GLY A 452 -24.47 -31.44 -37.21
C GLY A 452 -25.05 -32.84 -37.04
N TYR A 453 -24.42 -33.67 -36.20
CA TYR A 453 -24.89 -34.98 -35.77
C TYR A 453 -24.69 -35.14 -34.27
N TRP A 454 -25.77 -35.35 -33.54
CA TRP A 454 -25.74 -35.54 -32.09
C TRP A 454 -26.69 -36.65 -31.67
N TYR A 455 -26.34 -37.38 -30.61
CA TYR A 455 -27.13 -38.49 -30.13
C TYR A 455 -27.26 -38.51 -28.61
N PHE A 456 -28.25 -39.26 -28.12
CA PHE A 456 -28.50 -39.54 -26.71
C PHE A 456 -29.23 -40.87 -26.52
N TYR A 457 -29.28 -41.35 -25.28
CA TYR A 457 -30.03 -42.54 -24.87
C TYR A 457 -31.10 -42.16 -23.85
N THR A 458 -32.34 -42.61 -24.09
CA THR A 458 -33.44 -42.42 -23.15
C THR A 458 -33.31 -43.37 -21.95
N GLY A 459 -33.77 -42.93 -20.78
CA GLY A 459 -33.98 -43.78 -19.61
C GLY A 459 -35.36 -44.44 -19.66
N THR A 460 -35.98 -44.63 -18.50
CA THR A 460 -37.30 -45.28 -18.37
C THR A 460 -38.42 -44.36 -17.89
N ALA A 461 -38.09 -43.16 -17.40
CA ALA A 461 -39.03 -42.26 -16.74
C ALA A 461 -39.28 -40.98 -17.53
N ARG A 462 -40.52 -40.47 -17.45
CA ARG A 462 -40.82 -39.08 -17.80
C ARG A 462 -40.29 -38.14 -16.71
N ASP A 463 -39.96 -36.93 -17.12
CA ASP A 463 -39.73 -35.82 -16.22
C ASP A 463 -40.92 -34.85 -16.25
N ALA A 464 -41.61 -34.73 -15.13
CA ALA A 464 -42.74 -33.81 -14.94
C ALA A 464 -42.45 -32.77 -13.84
N THR A 465 -41.25 -32.75 -13.29
CA THR A 465 -40.87 -31.82 -12.23
C THR A 465 -40.28 -30.58 -12.88
N ALA A 466 -40.62 -29.41 -12.34
CA ALA A 466 -40.00 -28.16 -12.80
C ALA A 466 -38.75 -27.85 -11.96
N PRO A 467 -37.69 -27.27 -12.57
CA PRO A 467 -36.51 -26.89 -11.83
C PRO A 467 -36.84 -25.78 -10.83
N THR A 468 -36.41 -25.94 -9.59
CA THR A 468 -36.55 -24.95 -8.52
C THR A 468 -35.18 -24.42 -8.12
N VAL A 469 -35.10 -23.13 -7.76
CA VAL A 469 -33.87 -22.55 -7.20
C VAL A 469 -33.70 -23.06 -5.77
N ARG A 470 -32.61 -23.78 -5.51
CA ARG A 470 -32.23 -24.28 -4.17
C ARG A 470 -31.37 -23.28 -3.40
N ALA A 471 -30.52 -22.54 -4.10
CA ALA A 471 -29.67 -21.53 -3.49
C ALA A 471 -29.27 -20.46 -4.51
N ILE A 472 -29.01 -19.25 -4.02
CA ILE A 472 -28.45 -18.14 -4.79
C ILE A 472 -27.31 -17.49 -4.00
N THR A 473 -26.26 -17.10 -4.72
CA THR A 473 -25.18 -16.24 -4.21
C THR A 473 -25.11 -15.01 -5.11
N PRO A 474 -25.06 -13.79 -4.55
CA PRO A 474 -25.28 -13.47 -3.12
C PRO A 474 -26.68 -13.87 -2.62
N PRO A 475 -26.86 -14.22 -1.33
CA PRO A 475 -28.18 -14.52 -0.77
C PRO A 475 -29.16 -13.35 -0.89
N ALA A 476 -30.46 -13.65 -0.96
CA ALA A 476 -31.51 -12.64 -1.03
C ALA A 476 -31.45 -11.67 0.16
N GLY A 477 -31.60 -10.37 -0.10
CA GLY A 477 -31.55 -9.32 0.93
C GLY A 477 -30.14 -8.89 1.37
N SER A 478 -29.08 -9.44 0.78
CA SER A 478 -27.71 -9.01 1.06
C SER A 478 -27.52 -7.52 0.73
N THR A 479 -26.97 -6.76 1.68
CA THR A 479 -26.57 -5.36 1.50
C THR A 479 -25.05 -5.25 1.41
N ASN A 480 -24.54 -4.16 0.82
CA ASN A 480 -23.10 -3.90 0.70
C ASN A 480 -22.29 -5.04 0.04
N VAL A 481 -22.89 -5.78 -0.88
CA VAL A 481 -22.19 -6.80 -1.66
C VAL A 481 -21.15 -6.12 -2.55
N GLY A 482 -19.90 -6.57 -2.45
CA GLY A 482 -18.82 -6.13 -3.33
C GLY A 482 -19.13 -6.39 -4.80
N ASP A 483 -18.71 -5.49 -5.67
CA ASP A 483 -18.92 -5.59 -7.13
C ASP A 483 -18.11 -6.72 -7.78
N ASN A 484 -17.10 -7.25 -7.09
CA ASN A 484 -16.38 -8.47 -7.43
C ASN A 484 -17.08 -9.77 -7.01
N ALA A 485 -18.25 -9.71 -6.35
CA ALA A 485 -18.95 -10.89 -5.89
C ALA A 485 -19.36 -11.80 -7.07
N ARG A 486 -19.17 -13.10 -6.88
CA ARG A 486 -19.57 -14.12 -7.84
C ARG A 486 -21.08 -14.35 -7.75
N ILE A 487 -21.73 -14.48 -8.91
CA ILE A 487 -23.17 -14.74 -9.00
C ILE A 487 -23.39 -16.19 -9.36
N VAL A 488 -24.08 -16.92 -8.48
CA VAL A 488 -24.32 -18.36 -8.62
C VAL A 488 -25.78 -18.66 -8.33
N VAL A 489 -26.44 -19.41 -9.21
CA VAL A 489 -27.78 -19.93 -8.98
C VAL A 489 -27.73 -21.46 -9.08
N ARG A 490 -28.16 -22.14 -8.01
CA ARG A 490 -28.22 -23.61 -7.94
C ARG A 490 -29.65 -24.09 -8.06
N PHE A 491 -29.88 -25.03 -8.96
CA PHE A 491 -31.20 -25.59 -9.27
C PHE A 491 -31.38 -27.01 -8.73
N SER A 492 -32.64 -27.46 -8.61
CA SER A 492 -32.97 -28.80 -8.13
C SER A 492 -32.62 -29.93 -9.09
N GLU A 493 -32.49 -29.63 -10.37
CA GLU A 493 -32.23 -30.58 -11.45
C GLU A 493 -31.48 -29.91 -12.60
N PRO A 494 -30.89 -30.69 -13.54
CA PRO A 494 -30.12 -30.16 -14.66
C PRO A 494 -30.95 -29.21 -15.54
N LEU A 495 -30.40 -28.04 -15.85
CA LEU A 495 -31.01 -27.13 -16.81
C LEU A 495 -30.59 -27.43 -18.25
N ASN A 496 -31.40 -26.98 -19.21
CA ASN A 496 -31.00 -26.86 -20.62
C ASN A 496 -30.20 -25.56 -20.80
N PRO A 497 -28.87 -25.62 -21.06
CA PRO A 497 -28.03 -24.43 -21.19
C PRO A 497 -28.48 -23.46 -22.28
N LEU A 498 -29.13 -23.96 -23.34
CA LEU A 498 -29.62 -23.13 -24.46
C LEU A 498 -30.79 -22.22 -24.09
N THR A 499 -31.41 -22.47 -22.94
CA THR A 499 -32.53 -21.65 -22.44
C THR A 499 -32.10 -20.63 -21.40
N VAL A 500 -30.84 -20.68 -20.95
CA VAL A 500 -30.28 -19.77 -19.95
C VAL A 500 -29.49 -18.68 -20.66
N ASN A 501 -30.00 -17.45 -20.60
CA ASN A 501 -29.43 -16.27 -21.23
C ASN A 501 -29.81 -15.02 -20.43
N ASN A 502 -29.33 -13.85 -20.87
CA ASN A 502 -29.58 -12.58 -20.19
C ASN A 502 -31.07 -12.15 -20.13
N GLY A 503 -31.97 -12.82 -20.87
CA GLY A 503 -33.42 -12.63 -20.76
C GLY A 503 -34.12 -13.60 -19.82
N THR A 504 -33.50 -14.73 -19.48
CA THR A 504 -34.08 -15.75 -18.58
C THR A 504 -33.45 -15.77 -17.18
N ILE A 505 -32.17 -15.40 -17.07
CA ILE A 505 -31.49 -15.11 -15.81
C ILE A 505 -30.80 -13.75 -15.99
N ALA A 506 -31.23 -12.75 -15.24
CA ALA A 506 -30.71 -11.39 -15.35
C ALA A 506 -30.31 -10.84 -13.99
N VAL A 507 -29.23 -10.07 -13.97
CA VAL A 507 -28.91 -9.17 -12.86
C VAL A 507 -29.42 -7.80 -13.24
N THR A 508 -30.47 -7.36 -12.56
CA THR A 508 -31.12 -6.09 -12.83
C THR A 508 -30.68 -5.02 -11.84
N GLY A 509 -30.02 -3.97 -12.35
CA GLY A 509 -29.89 -2.69 -11.67
C GLY A 509 -30.83 -1.65 -12.28
N ALA A 510 -30.41 -0.38 -12.38
CA ALA A 510 -31.12 0.63 -13.18
C ALA A 510 -31.09 0.33 -14.70
N THR A 511 -30.23 -0.60 -15.13
CA THR A 511 -30.16 -1.16 -16.49
C THR A 511 -29.82 -2.65 -16.38
N ALA A 512 -30.22 -3.47 -17.35
CA ALA A 512 -29.86 -4.88 -17.41
C ALA A 512 -28.33 -5.03 -17.59
N VAL A 513 -27.70 -5.87 -16.78
CA VAL A 513 -26.26 -6.16 -16.90
C VAL A 513 -26.10 -7.44 -17.71
N THR A 514 -25.56 -7.33 -18.92
CA THR A 514 -25.20 -8.50 -19.74
C THR A 514 -23.99 -9.20 -19.14
N GLY A 515 -24.02 -10.53 -19.12
CA GLY A 515 -22.87 -11.35 -18.75
C GLY A 515 -22.76 -12.61 -19.57
N SER A 516 -21.74 -13.41 -19.26
CA SER A 516 -21.59 -14.78 -19.73
C SER A 516 -22.14 -15.76 -18.68
N PHE A 517 -22.62 -16.91 -19.16
CA PHE A 517 -23.09 -18.00 -18.31
C PHE A 517 -22.15 -19.18 -18.44
N SER A 518 -21.86 -19.84 -17.32
CA SER A 518 -21.19 -21.13 -17.32
C SER A 518 -21.90 -22.10 -16.39
N PHE A 519 -21.76 -23.39 -16.66
CA PHE A 519 -22.53 -24.45 -16.01
C PHE A 519 -21.61 -25.44 -15.31
N ALA A 520 -22.02 -25.90 -14.13
CA ALA A 520 -21.33 -26.97 -13.42
C ALA A 520 -22.33 -27.96 -12.82
N ILE A 521 -21.79 -29.06 -12.28
CA ILE A 521 -22.56 -30.10 -11.59
C ILE A 521 -23.70 -30.61 -12.49
N GLN A 522 -23.37 -31.02 -13.71
CA GLN A 522 -24.34 -31.50 -14.72
C GLN A 522 -25.44 -30.46 -14.99
N ASN A 523 -25.06 -29.19 -15.25
CA ASN A 523 -25.97 -28.07 -15.51
C ASN A 523 -26.93 -27.69 -14.37
N LYS A 524 -26.66 -28.11 -13.13
CA LYS A 524 -27.45 -27.71 -11.95
C LYS A 524 -27.00 -26.37 -11.37
N ASP A 525 -25.73 -26.02 -11.55
CA ASP A 525 -25.17 -24.75 -11.11
C ASP A 525 -24.99 -23.84 -12.33
N VAL A 526 -25.54 -22.63 -12.25
CA VAL A 526 -25.33 -21.56 -13.23
C VAL A 526 -24.48 -20.49 -12.58
N TYR A 527 -23.34 -20.20 -13.20
CA TYR A 527 -22.50 -19.05 -12.86
C TYR A 527 -22.75 -17.95 -13.87
N LEU A 528 -23.03 -16.76 -13.37
CA LEU A 528 -23.15 -15.55 -14.18
C LEU A 528 -21.95 -14.66 -13.92
N GLU A 529 -21.19 -14.34 -14.97
CA GLU A 529 -20.11 -13.37 -14.93
C GLU A 529 -20.52 -12.11 -15.70
N PRO A 530 -20.90 -11.03 -14.99
CA PRO A 530 -21.24 -9.76 -15.62
C PRO A 530 -20.08 -9.19 -16.44
N TYR A 531 -20.35 -8.65 -17.63
CA TYR A 531 -19.33 -7.95 -18.41
C TYR A 531 -18.99 -6.57 -17.85
N ALA A 532 -19.88 -6.02 -17.02
CA ALA A 532 -19.68 -4.75 -16.31
C ALA A 532 -20.09 -4.89 -14.84
N PRO A 533 -19.54 -4.06 -13.93
CA PRO A 533 -20.00 -4.00 -12.54
C PRO A 533 -21.49 -3.65 -12.46
N ALA A 534 -22.20 -4.28 -11.51
CA ALA A 534 -23.57 -3.89 -11.19
C ALA A 534 -23.55 -2.50 -10.52
N ARG A 535 -24.05 -1.46 -11.20
CA ARG A 535 -24.10 -0.10 -10.63
C ARG A 535 -25.01 -0.07 -9.40
N ARG A 536 -24.57 0.59 -8.31
CA ARG A 536 -25.37 0.77 -7.08
C ARG A 536 -26.75 1.34 -7.41
N SER A 537 -27.81 0.73 -6.89
CA SER A 537 -29.11 1.40 -6.83
C SER A 537 -28.99 2.54 -5.81
N ARG A 538 -29.19 3.79 -6.24
CA ARG A 538 -29.35 4.89 -5.30
C ARG A 538 -30.71 4.71 -4.64
N SER A 539 -30.76 4.21 -3.41
CA SER A 539 -31.98 4.36 -2.62
C SER A 539 -32.17 5.86 -2.36
N ARG A 540 -33.15 6.45 -3.02
CA ARG A 540 -33.68 7.75 -2.58
C ARG A 540 -34.47 7.45 -1.31
N SER A 541 -33.88 7.66 -0.13
CA SER A 541 -34.71 7.86 1.05
C SER A 541 -35.40 9.21 0.85
N ARG A 542 -36.72 9.17 0.63
CA ARG A 542 -37.54 10.35 0.89
C ARG A 542 -37.59 10.50 2.41
N ALA A 543 -37.24 11.70 2.86
CA ALA A 543 -37.41 12.16 4.23
C ALA A 543 -38.87 12.09 4.67
#